data_AF-A0A6L3F9Y8-F1
#
_entry.id   AF-A0A6L3F9Y8-F1
#
_cell.length_a   1.000
_cell.length_b   1.000
_cell.length_c   1.000
_cell.angle_alpha   90.00
_cell.angle_beta   90.00
_cell.angle_gamma   90.00
#
_symmetry.space_group_name_H-M   'P 1'
#
loop_
_entity.id
_entity.type
_entity.pdbx_description
1 polymer ?
#
loop_
_entity_poly.entity_id
_entity_poly.type
_entity_poly.pdbx_seq_one_letter_code
_entity_poly.pdbx_strand_id
1 'polypeptide(L)'
;MEDFVEEVRLSQSSIPPSFWRDNLSERIQRHTSDLPPRNNGARPRIDRQIDPKIERESPWVKLALYRVITEAVNNAVFHGDAAKIRINVERQPFSINTKIYNNGKPLPDEAFDNKSENGIFSLLADFEQKLGAKAGILHRF
;
A
#
# COMPACT_ATOMS: atom_id res chain seq x y z
N MET A 1 -6.47 32.17 27.95
CA MET A 1 -5.34 31.79 27.08
C MET A 1 -5.47 30.28 26.96
N GLU A 2 -6.02 29.82 25.83
CA GLU A 2 -6.20 28.38 25.59
C GLU A 2 -4.90 27.86 24.99
N ASP A 3 -4.21 27.01 25.74
CA ASP A 3 -3.02 26.33 25.24
C ASP A 3 -3.45 25.30 24.18
N PHE A 4 -3.35 25.68 22.91
CA PHE A 4 -3.48 24.74 21.79
C PHE A 4 -2.15 24.00 21.65
N VAL A 5 -1.89 23.03 22.53
CA VAL A 5 -0.84 22.04 22.31
C VAL A 5 -1.36 21.09 21.25
N GLU A 6 -1.08 21.42 19.99
CA GLU A 6 -1.13 20.45 18.91
C GLU A 6 0.03 19.49 19.17
N GLU A 7 -0.26 18.38 19.83
CA GLU A 7 0.66 17.26 19.98
C GLU A 7 0.96 16.75 18.57
N VAL A 8 1.94 17.38 17.91
CA VAL A 8 2.46 16.91 16.63
C VAL A 8 2.92 15.49 16.90
N ARG A 9 2.15 14.50 16.45
CA ARG A 9 2.48 13.07 16.53
C ARG A 9 3.74 12.81 15.71
N LEU A 10 4.90 13.16 16.27
CA LEU A 10 6.24 12.93 15.74
C LEU A 10 6.48 11.44 15.47
N SER A 11 5.69 10.56 16.10
CA SER A 11 5.72 9.11 15.89
C SER A 11 5.25 8.66 14.50
N GLN A 12 4.43 9.44 13.79
CA GLN A 12 4.01 9.11 12.40
C GLN A 12 4.86 9.81 11.33
N SER A 13 5.66 10.80 11.72
CA SER A 13 6.38 11.72 10.84
C SER A 13 7.84 11.37 10.59
N SER A 14 8.32 10.22 11.09
CA SER A 14 9.69 9.76 10.83
C SER A 14 9.68 8.58 9.85
N ILE A 15 10.20 8.81 8.63
CA ILE A 15 10.58 7.71 7.75
C ILE A 15 11.64 6.89 8.48
N PRO A 16 11.45 5.56 8.66
CA PRO A 16 12.46 4.72 9.28
C PRO A 16 13.83 4.94 8.60
N PRO A 17 14.92 5.17 9.35
CA PRO A 17 16.25 5.44 8.78
C PRO A 17 16.70 4.42 7.74
N SER A 18 16.28 3.16 7.87
CA SER A 18 16.57 2.08 6.91
C SER A 18 15.89 2.27 5.54
N PHE A 19 14.74 2.95 5.50
CA PHE A 19 13.97 3.14 4.26
C PHE A 19 14.65 4.13 3.29
N TRP A 20 15.56 4.98 3.78
CA TRP A 20 16.33 5.93 2.97
C TRP A 20 17.34 5.25 2.04
N ARG A 21 17.81 4.05 2.41
CA ARG A 21 18.88 3.32 1.70
C ARG A 21 18.39 2.16 0.85
N ASP A 22 17.17 1.70 1.10
CA ASP A 22 16.61 0.54 0.41
C ASP A 22 15.90 0.90 -0.90
N ASN A 23 15.98 -0.03 -1.84
CA ASN A 23 15.19 -0.04 -3.06
C ASN A 23 13.74 -0.49 -2.76
N LEU A 24 12.74 0.23 -3.28
CA LEU A 24 11.33 -0.08 -3.05
C LEU A 24 10.98 -1.47 -3.61
N SER A 25 11.43 -1.79 -4.82
CA SER A 25 11.20 -3.08 -5.46
C SER A 25 11.75 -4.26 -4.65
N GLU A 26 12.93 -4.09 -4.04
CA GLU A 26 13.51 -5.10 -3.14
C GLU A 26 12.71 -5.27 -1.85
N ARG A 27 12.26 -4.17 -1.23
CA ARG A 27 11.43 -4.25 -0.02
C ARG A 27 10.11 -4.96 -0.30
N ILE A 28 9.47 -4.65 -1.42
CA ILE A 28 8.28 -5.37 -1.86
C ILE A 28 8.60 -6.83 -2.13
N GLN A 29 9.77 -7.16 -2.72
CA GLN A 29 10.17 -8.56 -2.96
C GLN A 29 10.27 -9.32 -1.64
N ARG A 30 10.99 -8.77 -0.67
CA ARG A 30 11.15 -9.36 0.67
C ARG A 30 9.77 -9.60 1.30
N HIS A 31 8.95 -8.56 1.40
CA HIS A 31 7.58 -8.66 1.94
C HIS A 31 6.76 -9.75 1.24
N THR A 32 6.77 -9.79 -0.09
CA THR A 32 6.00 -10.78 -0.85
C THR A 32 6.54 -12.21 -0.75
N SER A 33 7.82 -12.39 -0.44
CA SER A 33 8.44 -13.71 -0.23
C SER A 33 8.06 -14.29 1.13
N ASP A 34 7.81 -13.42 2.11
CA ASP A 34 7.45 -13.78 3.48
C ASP A 34 5.94 -14.03 3.65
N LEU A 35 5.14 -13.84 2.59
CA LEU A 35 3.70 -14.10 2.64
C LEU A 35 3.42 -15.58 2.98
N PRO A 36 2.45 -15.84 3.88
CA PRO A 36 2.08 -17.20 4.25
C PRO A 36 1.43 -17.94 3.07
N PRO A 37 1.42 -19.27 3.12
CA PRO A 37 0.57 -20.05 2.23
C PRO A 37 -0.89 -19.71 2.46
N ARG A 38 -1.68 -19.89 1.41
CA ARG A 38 -3.14 -19.80 1.44
C ARG A 38 -3.75 -20.96 2.22
N ASN A 39 -5.06 -20.91 2.42
CA ASN A 39 -5.82 -21.96 3.14
C ASN A 39 -5.66 -23.37 2.51
N ASN A 40 -5.38 -23.45 1.22
CA ASN A 40 -5.12 -24.71 0.51
C ASN A 40 -3.64 -25.13 0.49
N GLY A 41 -2.78 -24.47 1.26
CA GLY A 41 -1.34 -24.74 1.35
C GLY A 41 -0.48 -24.14 0.23
N ALA A 42 -1.08 -23.60 -0.84
CA ALA A 42 -0.33 -23.00 -1.93
C ALA A 42 0.05 -21.54 -1.63
N ARG A 43 1.26 -21.11 -1.98
CA ARG A 43 1.66 -19.70 -1.87
C ARG A 43 1.02 -18.86 -2.99
N PRO A 44 0.62 -17.60 -2.69
CA PRO A 44 0.10 -16.70 -3.72
C PRO A 44 1.18 -16.37 -4.75
N ARG A 45 0.81 -16.33 -6.04
CA ARG A 45 1.71 -15.86 -7.10
C ARG A 45 1.62 -14.34 -7.21
N ILE A 46 2.75 -13.67 -7.06
CA ILE A 46 2.83 -12.20 -7.19
C ILE A 46 3.60 -11.84 -8.46
N ASP A 47 2.94 -11.10 -9.36
CA ASP A 47 3.53 -10.50 -10.56
C ASP A 47 3.77 -9.00 -10.31
N ARG A 48 4.97 -8.51 -10.58
CA ARG A 48 5.40 -7.16 -10.14
C ARG A 48 6.07 -6.45 -11.29
N GLN A 49 5.53 -5.28 -11.62
CA GLN A 49 6.06 -4.39 -12.63
C GLN A 49 6.19 -3.00 -11.99
N ILE A 50 7.41 -2.64 -11.60
CA ILE A 50 7.70 -1.37 -10.94
C ILE A 50 8.67 -0.63 -11.83
N ASP A 51 8.30 0.57 -12.28
CA ASP A 51 9.17 1.43 -13.07
C ASP A 51 10.44 1.75 -12.25
N PRO A 52 11.65 1.45 -12.76
CA PRO A 52 12.90 1.72 -12.04
C PRO A 52 13.10 3.20 -11.72
N LYS A 53 12.43 4.13 -12.43
CA LYS A 53 12.46 5.57 -12.11
C LYS A 53 11.88 5.89 -10.74
N ILE A 54 10.99 5.04 -10.21
CA ILE A 54 10.42 5.20 -8.87
C ILE A 54 11.50 5.23 -7.78
N GLU A 55 12.64 4.58 -8.01
CA GLU A 55 13.73 4.54 -7.03
C GLU A 55 14.40 5.91 -6.81
N ARG A 56 14.21 6.84 -7.76
CA ARG A 56 14.70 8.22 -7.69
C ARG A 56 13.73 9.16 -6.95
N GLU A 57 12.53 8.69 -6.65
CA GLU A 57 11.54 9.47 -5.92
C GLU A 57 11.95 9.68 -4.47
N SER A 58 11.32 10.67 -3.83
CA SER A 58 11.61 10.96 -2.43
C SER A 58 11.33 9.74 -1.55
N PRO A 59 12.06 9.57 -0.44
CA PRO A 59 11.80 8.47 0.49
C PRO A 59 10.38 8.49 1.06
N TRP A 60 9.75 9.66 1.16
CA TRP A 60 8.33 9.80 1.52
C TRP A 60 7.41 9.14 0.51
N VAL A 61 7.62 9.40 -0.79
CA VAL A 61 6.85 8.79 -1.87
C VAL A 61 7.06 7.28 -1.89
N LYS A 62 8.30 6.82 -1.77
CA LYS A 62 8.60 5.38 -1.71
C LYS A 62 7.94 4.70 -0.50
N LEU A 63 7.94 5.36 0.66
CA LEU A 63 7.28 4.85 1.87
C LEU A 63 5.76 4.79 1.68
N ALA A 64 5.18 5.81 1.07
CA ALA A 64 3.76 5.86 0.76
C ALA A 64 3.36 4.69 -0.15
N LEU A 65 4.09 4.50 -1.26
CA LEU A 65 3.90 3.38 -2.19
C LEU A 65 4.04 2.03 -1.49
N TYR A 66 5.09 1.87 -0.68
CA TYR A 66 5.30 0.65 0.09
C TYR A 66 4.10 0.31 0.96
N ARG A 67 3.63 1.27 1.78
CA ARG A 67 2.48 1.06 2.67
C ARG A 67 1.23 0.65 1.92
N VAL A 68 0.88 1.35 0.84
CA VAL A 68 -0.31 1.03 0.04
C VAL A 68 -0.19 -0.35 -0.59
N ILE A 69 0.98 -0.68 -1.14
CA ILE A 69 1.21 -1.98 -1.78
C ILE A 69 1.14 -3.11 -0.76
N THR A 70 1.83 -2.99 0.39
CA THR A 70 1.82 -4.05 1.41
C THR A 70 0.45 -4.25 2.02
N GLU A 71 -0.28 -3.16 2.27
CA GLU A 71 -1.63 -3.22 2.81
C GLU A 71 -2.60 -3.88 1.82
N ALA A 72 -2.56 -3.47 0.54
CA ALA A 72 -3.39 -4.08 -0.50
C ALA A 72 -3.07 -5.57 -0.70
N VAL A 73 -1.79 -5.94 -0.66
CA VAL A 73 -1.34 -7.34 -0.76
C VAL A 73 -1.80 -8.15 0.44
N ASN A 74 -1.62 -7.62 1.66
CA ASN A 74 -2.07 -8.27 2.88
C ASN A 74 -3.59 -8.49 2.84
N ASN A 75 -4.35 -7.48 2.44
CA ASN A 75 -5.80 -7.61 2.32
C ASN A 75 -6.20 -8.69 1.31
N ALA A 76 -5.54 -8.73 0.15
CA ALA A 76 -5.77 -9.78 -0.84
C ALA A 76 -5.44 -11.18 -0.33
N VAL A 77 -4.36 -11.36 0.44
CA VAL A 77 -3.94 -12.68 0.95
C VAL A 77 -4.77 -13.11 2.16
N PHE A 78 -4.85 -12.28 3.19
CA PHE A 78 -5.44 -12.64 4.48
C PHE A 78 -6.96 -12.57 4.49
N HIS A 79 -7.55 -11.59 3.79
CA HIS A 79 -9.00 -11.41 3.74
C HIS A 79 -9.60 -11.96 2.44
N GLY A 80 -8.87 -11.85 1.33
CA GLY A 80 -9.31 -12.29 0.01
C GLY A 80 -8.99 -13.74 -0.34
N ASP A 81 -8.04 -14.41 0.35
CA ASP A 81 -7.47 -15.70 -0.09
C ASP A 81 -7.02 -15.69 -1.57
N ALA A 82 -6.44 -14.57 -2.03
CA ALA A 82 -6.05 -14.37 -3.42
C ALA A 82 -4.95 -15.36 -3.86
N ALA A 83 -5.17 -16.01 -5.01
CA ALA A 83 -4.18 -16.90 -5.62
C ALA A 83 -3.12 -16.16 -6.42
N LYS A 84 -3.52 -15.04 -7.04
CA LYS A 84 -2.74 -14.25 -7.97
C LYS A 84 -2.91 -12.78 -7.62
N ILE A 85 -1.79 -12.08 -7.50
CA ILE A 85 -1.77 -10.63 -7.27
C ILE A 85 -0.83 -10.03 -8.31
N ARG A 86 -1.27 -8.94 -8.96
CA ARG A 86 -0.43 -8.15 -9.86
C ARG A 86 -0.26 -6.75 -9.30
N ILE A 87 0.98 -6.32 -9.16
CA ILE A 87 1.36 -4.99 -8.72
C ILE A 87 1.95 -4.27 -9.93
N ASN A 88 1.37 -3.14 -10.31
CA ASN A 88 1.91 -2.25 -11.33
C ASN A 88 2.12 -0.85 -10.73
N VAL A 89 3.35 -0.34 -10.82
CA VAL A 89 3.74 1.00 -10.39
C VAL A 89 4.45 1.68 -11.56
N GLU A 90 3.82 2.69 -12.13
CA GLU A 90 4.32 3.40 -13.32
C GLU A 90 4.58 4.88 -12.98
N ARG A 91 5.79 5.37 -13.29
CA ARG A 91 6.10 6.81 -13.16
C ARG A 91 5.68 7.55 -14.41
N GLN A 92 4.67 8.39 -14.29
CA GLN A 92 4.30 9.35 -15.32
C GLN A 92 5.10 10.66 -15.13
N PRO A 93 5.01 11.69 -15.98
CA PRO A 93 5.75 12.94 -15.75
C PRO A 93 5.37 13.67 -14.45
N PHE A 94 4.08 13.70 -14.09
CA PHE A 94 3.56 14.50 -12.96
C PHE A 94 2.86 13.68 -11.88
N SER A 95 2.88 12.36 -12.00
CA SER A 95 2.20 11.46 -11.07
C SER A 95 2.86 10.09 -11.06
N ILE A 96 2.47 9.28 -10.09
CA ILE A 96 2.78 7.85 -10.03
C ILE A 96 1.45 7.11 -10.05
N ASN A 97 1.28 6.24 -11.04
CA ASN A 97 0.08 5.40 -11.13
C ASN A 97 0.39 4.07 -10.47
N THR A 98 -0.36 3.72 -9.42
CA THR A 98 -0.19 2.46 -8.70
C THR A 98 -1.49 1.68 -8.75
N LYS A 99 -1.40 0.45 -9.25
CA LYS A 99 -2.54 -0.45 -9.44
C LYS A 99 -2.19 -1.82 -8.89
N ILE A 100 -3.02 -2.30 -7.97
CA ILE A 100 -2.93 -3.64 -7.41
C ILE A 100 -4.19 -4.39 -7.81
N TYR A 101 -4.01 -5.50 -8.53
CA TYR A 101 -5.08 -6.39 -8.95
C TYR A 101 -4.93 -7.72 -8.22
N ASN A 102 -6.04 -8.31 -7.78
CA ASN A 102 -6.03 -9.64 -7.21
C ASN A 102 -7.28 -10.41 -7.63
N ASN A 103 -7.25 -11.74 -7.50
CA ASN A 103 -8.38 -12.61 -7.77
C ASN A 103 -8.96 -13.26 -6.49
N GLY A 104 -8.74 -12.61 -5.35
CA GLY A 104 -9.34 -13.02 -4.09
C GLY A 104 -10.81 -12.61 -4.01
N LYS A 105 -11.42 -12.92 -2.87
CA LYS A 105 -12.77 -12.47 -2.55
C LYS A 105 -12.81 -10.93 -2.54
N PRO A 106 -13.87 -10.31 -3.11
CA PRO A 106 -14.04 -8.87 -3.03
C PRO A 106 -14.18 -8.43 -1.57
N LEU A 107 -13.84 -7.16 -1.31
CA LEU A 107 -14.19 -6.55 -0.03
C LEU A 107 -15.71 -6.58 0.16
N PRO A 108 -16.21 -6.89 1.37
CA PRO A 108 -17.64 -6.80 1.65
C PRO A 108 -18.13 -5.35 1.50
N ASP A 109 -19.38 -5.16 1.10
CA ASP A 109 -19.96 -3.84 0.83
C ASP A 109 -19.84 -2.89 2.05
N GLU A 110 -19.97 -3.45 3.26
CA GLU A 110 -19.87 -2.74 4.55
C GLU A 110 -18.42 -2.37 4.95
N ALA A 111 -17.40 -2.78 4.18
CA ALA A 111 -16.00 -2.48 4.51
C ALA A 111 -15.67 -0.99 4.47
N PHE A 112 -16.43 -0.21 3.69
CA PHE A 112 -16.28 1.24 3.61
C PHE A 112 -16.77 1.97 4.86
N ASP A 113 -17.77 1.41 5.54
CA ASP A 113 -18.38 1.99 6.74
C ASP A 113 -17.60 1.60 8.00
N ASN A 114 -17.04 0.38 8.02
CA ASN A 114 -16.21 -0.14 9.10
C ASN A 114 -14.72 0.21 8.91
N LYS A 115 -14.40 1.51 8.81
CA LYS A 115 -13.02 1.98 8.64
C LYS A 115 -12.20 1.67 9.89
N SER A 116 -11.30 0.69 9.79
CA SER A 116 -10.22 0.54 10.76
C SER A 116 -9.36 1.80 10.76
N GLU A 117 -9.05 2.36 11.93
CA GLU A 117 -8.19 3.55 12.08
C GLU A 117 -6.82 3.39 11.38
N ASN A 118 -6.36 2.15 11.18
CA ASN A 118 -5.09 1.83 10.53
C ASN A 118 -5.22 1.04 9.22
N GLY A 119 -6.42 0.88 8.67
CA GLY A 119 -6.66 0.09 7.46
C GLY A 119 -6.41 0.86 6.16
N ILE A 120 -6.52 0.16 5.03
CA ILE A 120 -6.30 0.72 3.68
C ILE A 120 -7.10 2.01 3.41
N PHE A 121 -8.35 2.12 3.87
CA PHE A 121 -9.18 3.32 3.63
C PHE A 121 -8.63 4.56 4.33
N SER A 122 -8.17 4.42 5.57
CA SER A 122 -7.55 5.50 6.35
C SER A 122 -6.23 5.92 5.71
N LEU A 123 -5.43 4.97 5.24
CA LEU A 123 -4.19 5.23 4.50
C LEU A 123 -4.43 6.00 3.19
N LEU A 124 -5.46 5.61 2.43
CA LEU A 124 -5.81 6.29 1.19
C LEU A 124 -6.30 7.72 1.47
N ALA A 125 -7.18 7.91 2.45
CA ALA A 125 -7.64 9.24 2.85
C ALA A 125 -6.48 10.16 3.29
N ASP A 126 -5.53 9.61 4.05
CA ASP A 126 -4.29 10.30 4.44
C ASP A 126 -3.47 10.76 3.22
N PHE A 127 -3.41 9.95 2.17
CA PHE A 127 -2.68 10.29 0.95
C PHE A 127 -3.43 11.31 0.09
N GLU A 128 -4.75 11.27 0.04
CA GLU A 128 -5.54 12.31 -0.61
C GLU A 128 -5.31 13.65 0.09
N GLN A 129 -5.33 13.69 1.42
CA GLN A 129 -5.12 14.91 2.20
C GLN A 129 -3.68 15.43 2.12
N LYS A 130 -2.67 14.56 2.28
CA LYS A 130 -1.26 14.97 2.41
C LYS A 130 -0.53 15.08 1.08
N LEU A 131 -0.94 14.30 0.07
CA LEU A 131 -0.23 14.19 -1.22
C LEU A 131 -1.09 14.64 -2.41
N GLY A 132 -2.36 15.03 -2.18
CA GLY A 132 -3.29 15.33 -3.27
C GLY A 132 -3.55 14.14 -4.18
N ALA A 133 -3.36 12.92 -3.66
CA ALA A 133 -3.59 11.70 -4.42
C ALA A 133 -5.06 11.57 -4.80
N LYS A 134 -5.33 10.79 -5.85
CA LYS A 134 -6.68 10.31 -6.16
C LYS A 134 -6.68 8.82 -5.95
N ALA A 135 -7.44 8.35 -4.96
CA ALA A 135 -7.47 6.96 -4.59
C ALA A 135 -8.87 6.36 -4.77
N GLY A 136 -8.92 5.05 -4.95
CA GLY A 136 -10.18 4.32 -5.05
C GLY A 136 -9.94 2.83 -5.13
N ILE A 137 -10.89 2.07 -4.56
CA ILE A 137 -10.95 0.62 -4.72
C ILE A 137 -12.07 0.35 -5.73
N LEU A 138 -11.72 -0.30 -6.84
CA LEU A 138 -12.67 -0.60 -7.91
C LEU A 138 -13.04 -2.08 -7.87
N HIS A 139 -14.34 -2.38 -7.84
CA HIS A 139 -14.87 -3.71 -8.13
C HIS A 139 -15.00 -3.82 -9.65
N ARG A 140 -14.21 -4.68 -10.29
CA ARG A 140 -14.49 -5.09 -11.68
C ARG A 140 -14.98 -6.53 -11.65
N PHE A 141 -16.20 -6.71 -12.13
CA PHE A 141 -16.92 -7.98 -12.29
C PHE A 141 -16.19 -8.94 -13.23
#